data_AF-A0A417CJ54-F1
#
_entry.id   AF-A0A417CJ54-F1
#
_cell.length_a   1.000
_cell.length_b   1.000
_cell.length_c   1.000
_cell.angle_alpha   90.00
_cell.angle_beta   90.00
_cell.angle_gamma   90.00
#
_symmetry.space_group_name_H-M   'P 1'
#
loop_
_entity.id
_entity.type
_entity.pdbx_description
1 polymer ?
#
loop_
_entity_poly.entity_id
_entity_poly.type
_entity_poly.pdbx_seq_one_letter_code
_entity_poly.pdbx_strand_id
1 'polypeptide(L)'
;MNFKIVHEKYCPGVYGAGKVVRNQKEWIAFVSELEGTGVIDLVDPDTFETVCASTAPGGGMNIVPLKENGEFLCIQKFFPVFKSEGADVVWGYEDENGYHTKEVLQLPFLHRIEVVQIRNEDYLMCATLCKTKEYIDDWSYSGSVYVGKINYEERSIGELQVVYTDIFQNHGLTKLENQGGILIAGKNGVHRLVPPAVENDEWEIIEEITDPTSDCVAVDIDGDGEFEYGTITPFHGEDFNIYKKIDGKFKKIYTLPGTHKFGHAIWGGIFNGKPAFIVGFRDAGKELILVEQNEEKIEDHLIDANLGPANVTVIPHKQGDLICAANRQTDRYTVYCAE
;
A
#
# COMPACT_ATOMS: atom_id res chain seq x y z
N MET A 1 13.02 -21.01 5.20
CA MET A 1 12.55 -20.22 6.36
C MET A 1 11.15 -20.69 6.74
N ASN A 2 10.82 -20.74 8.03
CA ASN A 2 9.46 -21.09 8.50
C ASN A 2 8.79 -19.85 9.11
N PHE A 3 7.46 -19.86 9.11
CA PHE A 3 6.64 -18.79 9.69
C PHE A 3 5.57 -19.39 10.58
N LYS A 4 5.23 -18.68 11.65
CA LYS A 4 4.14 -19.04 12.56
C LYS A 4 3.15 -17.88 12.67
N ILE A 5 1.88 -18.24 12.80
CA ILE A 5 0.82 -17.30 13.16
C ILE A 5 0.97 -16.95 14.64
N VAL A 6 1.12 -15.66 14.94
CA VAL A 6 1.21 -15.14 16.32
C VAL A 6 -0.07 -14.45 16.76
N HIS A 7 -0.86 -13.94 15.81
CA HIS A 7 -2.18 -13.40 16.07
C HIS A 7 -3.09 -13.55 14.86
N GLU A 8 -4.38 -13.70 15.13
CA GLU A 8 -5.37 -13.82 14.09
C GLU A 8 -6.77 -13.44 14.59
N LYS A 9 -7.53 -12.72 13.77
CA LYS A 9 -8.90 -12.32 14.13
C LYS A 9 -9.81 -12.27 12.90
N TYR A 10 -11.04 -12.73 13.09
CA TYR A 10 -12.10 -12.59 12.10
C TYR A 10 -12.53 -11.13 11.99
N CYS A 11 -12.51 -10.59 10.78
CA CYS A 11 -12.83 -9.21 10.44
C CYS A 11 -13.48 -9.19 9.04
N PRO A 12 -14.83 -9.19 8.98
CA PRO A 12 -15.59 -9.16 7.73
C PRO A 12 -15.12 -8.10 6.75
N GLY A 13 -14.77 -8.50 5.53
CA GLY A 13 -14.31 -7.63 4.45
C GLY A 13 -13.03 -6.85 4.75
N VAL A 14 -12.18 -7.32 5.68
CA VAL A 14 -10.84 -6.75 5.83
C VAL A 14 -10.11 -6.73 4.48
N TYR A 15 -9.51 -5.59 4.16
CA TYR A 15 -8.95 -5.34 2.84
C TYR A 15 -7.58 -4.68 2.92
N GLY A 16 -7.47 -3.58 3.66
CA GLY A 16 -6.22 -2.84 3.81
C GLY A 16 -5.45 -3.26 5.07
N ALA A 17 -4.13 -3.30 4.97
CA ALA A 17 -3.20 -3.40 6.07
C ALA A 17 -2.24 -2.21 6.01
N GLY A 18 -1.89 -1.64 7.14
CA GLY A 18 -1.02 -0.48 7.22
C GLY A 18 -0.55 -0.27 8.65
N LYS A 19 -0.09 0.94 8.95
CA LYS A 19 0.42 1.27 10.27
C LYS A 19 -0.03 2.63 10.76
N VAL A 20 -0.05 2.77 12.08
CA VAL A 20 -0.26 4.03 12.79
C VAL A 20 0.82 4.15 13.84
N VAL A 21 1.46 5.31 13.98
CA VAL A 21 2.51 5.51 14.99
C VAL A 21 1.88 6.11 16.24
N ARG A 22 1.89 5.39 17.35
CA ARG A 22 1.30 5.79 18.62
C ARG A 22 2.23 5.43 19.78
N ASN A 23 2.49 6.37 20.67
CA ASN A 23 3.38 6.18 21.83
C ASN A 23 4.79 5.71 21.41
N GLN A 24 5.36 6.34 20.39
CA GLN A 24 6.70 6.02 19.84
C GLN A 24 6.83 4.57 19.33
N LYS A 25 5.71 3.98 18.93
CA LYS A 25 5.62 2.59 18.50
C LYS A 25 4.70 2.48 17.29
N GLU A 26 5.07 1.63 16.34
CA GLU A 26 4.20 1.32 15.21
C GLU A 26 3.12 0.32 15.64
N TRP A 27 1.87 0.70 15.47
CA TRP A 27 0.70 -0.15 15.63
C TRP A 27 0.27 -0.68 14.28
N ILE A 28 -0.25 -1.92 14.26
CA ILE A 28 -0.80 -2.51 13.04
C ILE A 28 -2.18 -1.90 12.81
N ALA A 29 -2.49 -1.51 11.58
CA ALA A 29 -3.82 -1.03 11.22
C ALA A 29 -4.45 -1.95 10.16
N PHE A 30 -5.69 -2.35 10.40
CA PHE A 30 -6.50 -3.11 9.45
C PHE A 30 -7.79 -2.37 9.14
N VAL A 31 -8.16 -2.30 7.86
CA VAL A 31 -9.37 -1.60 7.42
C VAL A 31 -10.25 -2.49 6.56
N SER A 32 -11.57 -2.37 6.71
CA SER A 32 -12.56 -3.19 6.01
C SER A 32 -13.36 -2.43 4.96
N GLU A 33 -13.62 -3.10 3.84
CA GLU A 33 -14.32 -2.55 2.68
C GLU A 33 -15.85 -2.60 2.78
N LEU A 34 -16.43 -3.26 3.80
CA LEU A 34 -17.88 -3.48 3.85
C LEU A 34 -18.67 -2.19 4.04
N GLU A 35 -19.70 -2.01 3.22
CA GLU A 35 -20.60 -0.85 3.31
C GLU A 35 -21.47 -0.90 4.57
N GLY A 36 -21.40 0.16 5.38
CA GLY A 36 -22.19 0.35 6.59
C GLY A 36 -21.64 -0.33 7.85
N THR A 37 -20.75 -1.32 7.71
CA THR A 37 -20.20 -2.08 8.85
C THR A 37 -18.69 -2.28 8.80
N GLY A 38 -17.99 -1.68 7.85
CA GLY A 38 -16.53 -1.77 7.76
C GLY A 38 -15.84 -1.03 8.90
N VAL A 39 -14.84 -1.68 9.48
CA VAL A 39 -14.09 -1.19 10.64
C VAL A 39 -12.72 -0.63 10.28
N ILE A 40 -12.18 0.20 11.17
CA ILE A 40 -10.74 0.51 11.27
C ILE A 40 -10.28 -0.05 12.62
N ASP A 41 -9.48 -1.10 12.60
CA ASP A 41 -8.92 -1.75 13.78
C ASP A 41 -7.42 -1.37 13.91
N LEU A 42 -7.03 -0.87 15.08
CA LEU A 42 -5.62 -0.66 15.46
C LEU A 42 -5.22 -1.74 16.45
N VAL A 43 -4.18 -2.50 16.14
CA VAL A 43 -3.72 -3.65 16.95
C VAL A 43 -2.34 -3.34 17.51
N ASP A 44 -2.21 -3.47 18.84
CA ASP A 44 -0.93 -3.36 19.52
C ASP A 44 -0.06 -4.59 19.16
N PRO A 45 1.15 -4.44 18.58
CA PRO A 45 1.96 -5.59 18.15
C PRO A 45 2.62 -6.38 19.31
N ASP A 46 2.63 -5.86 20.53
CA ASP A 46 3.17 -6.55 21.72
C ASP A 46 2.09 -7.40 22.41
N THR A 47 0.86 -6.89 22.51
CA THR A 47 -0.24 -7.54 23.27
C THR A 47 -1.32 -8.14 22.40
N PHE A 48 -1.39 -7.71 21.13
CA PHE A 48 -2.47 -7.98 20.19
C PHE A 48 -3.86 -7.53 20.66
N GLU A 49 -3.91 -6.60 21.60
CA GLU A 49 -5.15 -5.90 21.94
C GLU A 49 -5.57 -4.99 20.78
N THR A 50 -6.86 -5.01 20.47
CA THR A 50 -7.43 -4.20 19.39
C THR A 50 -8.18 -2.99 19.93
N VAL A 51 -7.89 -1.82 19.37
CA VAL A 51 -8.70 -0.60 19.51
C VAL A 51 -9.44 -0.37 18.19
N CYS A 52 -10.78 -0.33 18.25
CA CYS A 52 -11.59 -0.02 17.06
C CYS A 52 -11.72 1.50 16.92
N ALA A 53 -11.08 2.07 15.90
CA ALA A 53 -11.06 3.50 15.64
C ALA A 53 -12.29 3.99 14.85
N SER A 54 -12.97 3.09 14.13
CA SER A 54 -14.20 3.38 13.40
C SER A 54 -14.95 2.10 13.07
N THR A 55 -16.28 2.15 12.96
CA THR A 55 -17.17 1.01 12.60
C THR A 55 -18.05 1.26 11.39
N ALA A 56 -17.99 2.46 10.81
CA ALA A 56 -18.75 2.90 9.66
C ALA A 56 -18.09 4.15 9.06
N PRO A 57 -18.30 4.47 7.77
CA PRO A 57 -19.17 3.78 6.80
C PRO A 57 -18.52 2.55 6.17
N GLY A 58 -17.26 2.25 6.50
CA GLY A 58 -16.46 1.22 5.82
C GLY A 58 -15.92 1.70 4.48
N GLY A 59 -15.69 0.77 3.55
CA GLY A 59 -15.02 1.08 2.29
C GLY A 59 -13.54 1.45 2.45
N GLY A 60 -12.90 0.92 3.49
CA GLY A 60 -11.50 1.16 3.81
C GLY A 60 -10.55 0.46 2.85
N MET A 61 -9.69 1.22 2.16
CA MET A 61 -8.73 0.68 1.18
C MET A 61 -7.27 0.81 1.60
N ASN A 62 -6.92 1.95 2.18
CA ASN A 62 -5.55 2.31 2.49
C ASN A 62 -5.55 3.28 3.68
N ILE A 63 -4.61 3.07 4.60
CA ILE A 63 -4.42 3.83 5.82
C ILE A 63 -2.93 4.15 5.94
N VAL A 64 -2.61 5.40 6.22
CA VAL A 64 -1.23 5.89 6.33
C VAL A 64 -1.05 6.66 7.64
N PRO A 65 0.09 6.47 8.32
CA PRO A 65 0.37 7.17 9.57
C PRO A 65 0.62 8.65 9.31
N LEU A 66 0.29 9.47 10.29
CA LEU A 66 0.68 10.88 10.34
C LEU A 66 1.83 11.05 11.35
N LYS A 67 1.61 11.79 12.44
CA LYS A 67 2.57 11.98 13.52
C LYS A 67 2.57 10.79 14.49
N GLU A 68 3.52 10.78 15.43
CA GLU A 68 3.67 9.72 16.44
C GLU A 68 2.60 9.71 17.56
N ASN A 69 1.51 10.46 17.38
CA ASN A 69 0.43 10.65 18.35
C ASN A 69 -0.80 9.77 18.07
N GLY A 70 -0.70 8.78 17.18
CA GLY A 70 -1.80 7.88 16.84
C GLY A 70 -2.77 8.43 15.80
N GLU A 71 -2.46 9.57 15.17
CA GLU A 71 -3.26 10.12 14.09
C GLU A 71 -2.92 9.45 12.74
N PHE A 72 -3.91 9.42 11.85
CA PHE A 72 -3.78 8.77 10.54
C PHE A 72 -4.71 9.38 9.51
N LEU A 73 -4.41 9.13 8.23
CA LEU A 73 -5.35 9.32 7.12
C LEU A 73 -5.80 7.96 6.61
N CYS A 74 -7.09 7.82 6.32
CA CYS A 74 -7.65 6.59 5.77
C CYS A 74 -8.61 6.91 4.63
N ILE A 75 -8.52 6.16 3.53
CA ILE A 75 -9.56 6.16 2.50
C ILE A 75 -10.80 5.45 3.06
N GLN A 76 -11.99 6.01 2.88
CA GLN A 76 -13.26 5.33 3.12
C GLN A 76 -14.18 5.44 1.89
N LYS A 77 -15.36 4.79 1.97
CA LYS A 77 -16.40 4.81 0.93
C LYS A 77 -15.97 4.33 -0.46
N PHE A 78 -14.89 3.54 -0.52
CA PHE A 78 -14.56 2.71 -1.68
C PHE A 78 -15.07 1.29 -1.42
N PHE A 79 -16.17 0.95 -2.05
CA PHE A 79 -16.84 -0.33 -1.87
C PHE A 79 -16.46 -1.33 -2.98
N PRO A 80 -16.77 -2.64 -2.79
CA PRO A 80 -16.52 -3.66 -3.80
C PRO A 80 -17.04 -3.28 -5.19
N VAL A 81 -16.52 -3.94 -6.21
CA VAL A 81 -16.85 -3.68 -7.63
C VAL A 81 -16.60 -2.23 -8.08
N PHE A 82 -15.58 -1.59 -7.50
CA PHE A 82 -15.14 -0.22 -7.84
C PHE A 82 -16.21 0.86 -7.63
N LYS A 83 -17.15 0.65 -6.70
CA LYS A 83 -18.12 1.69 -6.30
C LYS A 83 -17.41 2.70 -5.39
N SER A 84 -16.87 3.75 -5.98
CA SER A 84 -15.99 4.71 -5.29
C SER A 84 -16.15 6.16 -5.75
N GLU A 85 -17.26 6.51 -6.41
CA GLU A 85 -17.62 7.89 -6.75
C GLU A 85 -17.71 8.79 -5.50
N GLY A 86 -18.09 8.20 -4.37
CA GLY A 86 -18.19 8.86 -3.07
C GLY A 86 -16.97 8.67 -2.16
N ALA A 87 -15.85 8.17 -2.68
CA ALA A 87 -14.64 7.94 -1.89
C ALA A 87 -14.13 9.24 -1.25
N ASP A 88 -13.64 9.12 -0.03
CA ASP A 88 -13.13 10.23 0.77
C ASP A 88 -11.87 9.82 1.54
N VAL A 89 -11.23 10.82 2.14
CA VAL A 89 -10.17 10.65 3.12
C VAL A 89 -10.67 11.18 4.45
N VAL A 90 -10.55 10.37 5.48
CA VAL A 90 -10.81 10.76 6.86
C VAL A 90 -9.51 10.89 7.66
N TRP A 91 -9.47 11.89 8.53
CA TRP A 91 -8.46 12.07 9.55
C TRP A 91 -8.91 11.40 10.83
N GLY A 92 -8.20 10.34 11.24
CA GLY A 92 -8.41 9.67 12.52
C GLY A 92 -7.60 10.33 13.62
N TYR A 93 -8.23 10.59 14.76
CA TYR A 93 -7.56 11.12 15.96
C TYR A 93 -8.25 10.62 17.23
N GLU A 94 -7.52 10.62 18.35
CA GLU A 94 -8.02 10.18 19.66
C GLU A 94 -8.08 11.37 20.62
N ASP A 95 -9.17 11.49 21.38
CA ASP A 95 -9.30 12.41 22.51
C ASP A 95 -9.77 11.67 23.79
N GLU A 96 -10.15 12.42 24.82
CA GLU A 96 -10.64 11.84 26.09
C GLU A 96 -11.87 10.94 25.96
N ASN A 97 -12.62 11.04 24.85
CA ASN A 97 -13.79 10.23 24.53
C ASN A 97 -13.49 9.07 23.57
N GLY A 98 -12.23 8.85 23.21
CA GLY A 98 -11.79 7.80 22.30
C GLY A 98 -11.51 8.30 20.88
N TYR A 99 -11.56 7.39 19.92
CA TYR A 99 -11.26 7.69 18.53
C TYR A 99 -12.43 8.35 17.79
N HIS A 100 -12.08 9.31 16.94
CA HIS A 100 -12.97 10.01 16.04
C HIS A 100 -12.37 10.05 14.63
N THR A 101 -13.24 10.17 13.64
CA THR A 101 -12.86 10.39 12.24
C THR A 101 -13.49 11.67 11.73
N LYS A 102 -12.70 12.52 11.08
CA LYS A 102 -13.17 13.75 10.41
C LYS A 102 -12.91 13.62 8.91
N GLU A 103 -13.94 13.77 8.07
CA GLU A 103 -13.74 13.87 6.62
C GLU A 103 -12.92 15.12 6.30
N VAL A 104 -11.83 14.97 5.54
CA VAL A 104 -10.90 16.06 5.18
C VAL A 104 -10.76 16.28 3.69
N LEU A 105 -11.17 15.31 2.87
CA LEU A 105 -11.12 15.39 1.41
C LEU A 105 -12.15 14.43 0.81
N GLN A 106 -12.92 14.90 -0.18
CA GLN A 106 -13.69 14.02 -1.07
C GLN A 106 -12.99 13.97 -2.42
N LEU A 107 -12.70 12.77 -2.91
CA LEU A 107 -12.06 12.58 -4.21
C LEU A 107 -12.59 11.30 -4.86
N PRO A 108 -13.47 11.40 -5.87
CA PRO A 108 -14.02 10.25 -6.57
C PRO A 108 -12.94 9.32 -7.12
N PHE A 109 -13.18 8.01 -6.99
CA PHE A 109 -12.30 6.94 -7.47
C PHE A 109 -10.90 6.91 -6.83
N LEU A 110 -10.69 7.58 -5.70
CA LEU A 110 -9.45 7.54 -4.93
C LEU A 110 -9.16 6.12 -4.42
N HIS A 111 -7.95 5.61 -4.68
CA HIS A 111 -7.58 4.23 -4.38
C HIS A 111 -6.31 4.09 -3.53
N ARG A 112 -5.34 4.99 -3.69
CA ARG A 112 -4.14 5.05 -2.84
C ARG A 112 -3.87 6.46 -2.36
N ILE A 113 -3.37 6.54 -1.14
CA ILE A 113 -2.82 7.75 -0.54
C ILE A 113 -1.45 7.45 0.06
N GLU A 114 -0.63 8.49 0.18
CA GLU A 114 0.63 8.42 0.93
C GLU A 114 1.01 9.79 1.47
N VAL A 115 1.70 9.78 2.61
CA VAL A 115 2.33 10.97 3.17
C VAL A 115 3.76 11.05 2.67
N VAL A 116 4.04 12.08 1.89
CA VAL A 116 5.37 12.36 1.32
C VAL A 116 5.90 13.67 1.88
N GLN A 117 7.22 13.74 2.05
CA GLN A 117 7.89 14.97 2.44
C GLN A 117 8.42 15.70 1.20
N ILE A 118 8.01 16.94 1.01
CA ILE A 118 8.48 17.81 -0.07
C ILE A 118 9.03 19.07 0.56
N ARG A 119 10.33 19.33 0.38
CA ARG A 119 11.03 20.50 0.96
C ARG A 119 10.80 20.64 2.48
N ASN A 120 10.90 19.53 3.21
CA ASN A 120 10.70 19.42 4.67
C ASN A 120 9.27 19.69 5.18
N GLU A 121 8.27 19.65 4.30
CA GLU A 121 6.85 19.74 4.67
C GLU A 121 6.12 18.49 4.23
N ASP A 122 5.09 18.09 4.99
CA ASP A 122 4.30 16.90 4.69
C ASP A 122 3.16 17.23 3.73
N TYR A 123 3.03 16.39 2.71
CA TYR A 123 1.98 16.45 1.70
C TYR A 123 1.27 15.10 1.61
N LEU A 124 -0.03 15.16 1.36
CA LEU A 124 -0.83 14.02 0.96
C LEU A 124 -0.75 13.85 -0.55
N MET A 125 -0.19 12.73 -1.00
CA MET A 125 -0.32 12.25 -2.37
C MET A 125 -1.57 11.38 -2.49
N CYS A 126 -2.33 11.57 -3.56
CA CYS A 126 -3.57 10.87 -3.84
C CYS A 126 -3.52 10.30 -5.27
N ALA A 127 -3.87 9.02 -5.46
CA ALA A 127 -4.01 8.40 -6.77
C ALA A 127 -5.44 7.89 -6.99
N THR A 128 -6.09 8.39 -8.04
CA THR A 128 -7.42 7.93 -8.47
C THR A 128 -7.29 6.90 -9.59
N LEU A 129 -8.12 5.86 -9.58
CA LEU A 129 -8.10 4.78 -10.59
C LEU A 129 -8.32 5.29 -12.01
N CYS A 130 -9.24 6.24 -12.12
CA CYS A 130 -9.79 6.81 -13.33
C CYS A 130 -10.52 8.12 -13.00
N LYS A 131 -10.78 8.95 -14.00
CA LYS A 131 -11.59 10.15 -13.86
C LYS A 131 -13.08 9.84 -13.67
N THR A 132 -13.59 8.85 -14.40
CA THR A 132 -15.00 8.41 -14.38
C THR A 132 -15.10 7.01 -14.97
N LYS A 133 -16.23 6.35 -14.75
CA LYS A 133 -16.59 5.07 -15.36
C LYS A 133 -18.05 5.09 -15.81
N GLU A 134 -18.33 4.64 -17.02
CA GLU A 134 -19.71 4.41 -17.49
C GLU A 134 -20.25 3.04 -17.02
N TYR A 135 -19.37 2.07 -16.83
CA TYR A 135 -19.64 0.72 -16.32
C TYR A 135 -18.39 0.13 -15.64
N ILE A 136 -18.53 -1.00 -14.96
CA ILE A 136 -17.47 -1.58 -14.09
C ILE A 136 -16.12 -1.78 -14.81
N ASP A 137 -16.13 -2.20 -16.08
CA ASP A 137 -14.93 -2.46 -16.87
C ASP A 137 -14.53 -1.30 -17.80
N ASP A 138 -15.17 -0.13 -17.66
CA ASP A 138 -14.80 1.06 -18.41
C ASP A 138 -13.49 1.64 -17.87
N TRP A 139 -12.40 1.42 -18.60
CA TRP A 139 -11.08 1.96 -18.32
C TRP A 139 -10.63 2.92 -19.43
N SER A 140 -11.59 3.55 -20.12
CA SER A 140 -11.31 4.49 -21.21
C SER A 140 -10.84 5.87 -20.71
N TYR A 141 -11.02 6.16 -19.42
CA TYR A 141 -10.56 7.37 -18.77
C TYR A 141 -9.37 7.08 -17.87
N SER A 142 -8.29 7.83 -18.06
CA SER A 142 -7.11 7.78 -17.19
C SER A 142 -7.45 8.27 -15.78
N GLY A 143 -6.69 7.76 -14.82
CA GLY A 143 -6.59 8.29 -13.47
C GLY A 143 -5.62 9.45 -13.39
N SER A 144 -5.53 10.03 -12.20
CA SER A 144 -4.64 11.15 -11.92
C SER A 144 -3.97 10.99 -10.57
N VAL A 145 -2.83 11.67 -10.43
CA VAL A 145 -2.11 11.84 -9.18
C VAL A 145 -2.24 13.29 -8.74
N TYR A 146 -2.58 13.49 -7.47
CA TYR A 146 -2.76 14.79 -6.85
C TYR A 146 -1.85 14.94 -5.64
N VAL A 147 -1.52 16.18 -5.30
CA VAL A 147 -0.77 16.52 -4.10
C VAL A 147 -1.44 17.67 -3.35
N GLY A 148 -1.54 17.56 -2.03
CA GLY A 148 -2.10 18.61 -1.17
C GLY A 148 -1.34 18.73 0.14
N LYS A 149 -1.07 19.96 0.60
CA LYS A 149 -0.31 20.19 1.84
C LYS A 149 -1.11 19.73 3.06
N ILE A 150 -0.47 19.04 4.00
CA ILE A 150 -1.11 18.61 5.24
C ILE A 150 -1.03 19.76 6.26
N ASN A 151 -2.18 20.17 6.81
CA ASN A 151 -2.25 21.08 7.95
C ASN A 151 -2.65 20.31 9.22
N TYR A 152 -1.67 20.09 10.08
CA TYR A 152 -1.85 19.36 11.34
C TYR A 152 -2.64 20.13 12.40
N GLU A 153 -2.59 21.46 12.41
CA GLU A 153 -3.29 22.27 13.42
C GLU A 153 -4.80 22.25 13.17
N GLU A 154 -5.20 22.31 11.90
CA GLU A 154 -6.61 22.34 11.50
C GLU A 154 -7.17 20.95 11.17
N ARG A 155 -6.32 19.92 11.09
CA ARG A 155 -6.63 18.59 10.55
C ARG A 155 -7.33 18.73 9.19
N SER A 156 -6.62 19.30 8.23
CA SER A 156 -7.12 19.61 6.89
C SER A 156 -6.05 19.34 5.82
N ILE A 157 -6.52 19.18 4.59
CA ILE A 157 -5.67 19.07 3.40
C ILE A 157 -5.88 20.34 2.58
N GLY A 158 -4.77 20.97 2.15
CA GLY A 158 -4.81 22.12 1.26
C GLY A 158 -5.40 21.78 -0.11
N GLU A 159 -5.56 22.79 -0.97
CA GLU A 159 -6.04 22.59 -2.34
C GLU A 159 -5.17 21.56 -3.07
N LEU A 160 -5.83 20.61 -3.74
CA LEU A 160 -5.14 19.57 -4.49
C LEU A 160 -4.62 20.12 -5.82
N GLN A 161 -3.32 19.96 -6.04
CA GLN A 161 -2.68 20.20 -7.32
C GLN A 161 -2.58 18.89 -8.10
N VAL A 162 -2.89 18.91 -9.39
CA VAL A 162 -2.68 17.75 -10.27
C VAL A 162 -1.19 17.64 -10.60
N VAL A 163 -0.59 16.50 -10.32
CA VAL A 163 0.83 16.20 -10.57
C VAL A 163 1.02 15.45 -11.88
N TYR A 164 0.19 14.44 -12.11
CA TYR A 164 0.31 13.56 -13.26
C TYR A 164 -1.07 13.08 -13.70
N THR A 165 -1.29 13.06 -15.00
CA THR A 165 -2.48 12.51 -15.67
C THR A 165 -2.05 11.39 -16.60
N ASP A 166 -3.02 10.72 -17.24
CA ASP A 166 -2.75 9.75 -18.31
C ASP A 166 -2.13 8.42 -17.87
N ILE A 167 -2.34 8.06 -16.61
CA ILE A 167 -2.12 6.71 -16.10
C ILE A 167 -3.44 5.93 -16.07
N PHE A 168 -3.53 4.88 -16.88
CA PHE A 168 -4.76 4.08 -17.01
C PHE A 168 -4.79 2.96 -15.99
N GLN A 169 -5.95 2.72 -15.38
CA GLN A 169 -6.07 1.79 -14.25
C GLN A 169 -5.01 2.10 -13.18
N ASN A 170 -4.92 3.38 -12.79
CA ASN A 170 -3.91 3.86 -11.86
C ASN A 170 -4.11 3.25 -10.47
N HIS A 171 -3.22 2.34 -10.07
CA HIS A 171 -3.51 1.45 -8.96
C HIS A 171 -2.44 1.48 -7.87
N GLY A 172 -1.16 1.32 -8.24
CA GLY A 172 -0.05 1.30 -7.30
C GLY A 172 0.47 2.69 -6.99
N LEU A 173 0.81 2.95 -5.73
CA LEU A 173 1.49 4.15 -5.27
C LEU A 173 2.47 3.74 -4.17
N THR A 174 3.76 4.01 -4.37
CA THR A 174 4.82 3.71 -3.38
C THR A 174 5.79 4.88 -3.27
N LYS A 175 6.01 5.37 -2.05
CA LYS A 175 7.03 6.40 -1.76
C LYS A 175 8.44 5.80 -1.74
N LEU A 176 9.39 6.49 -2.36
CA LEU A 176 10.82 6.16 -2.33
C LEU A 176 11.57 7.12 -1.39
N GLU A 177 11.65 6.76 -0.10
CA GLU A 177 12.25 7.58 0.97
C GLU A 177 13.68 8.09 0.62
N ASN A 178 14.55 7.24 0.06
CA ASN A 178 15.98 7.56 -0.10
C ASN A 178 16.38 8.05 -1.50
N GLN A 179 15.59 7.76 -2.55
CA GLN A 179 15.94 8.11 -3.93
C GLN A 179 15.13 9.29 -4.49
N GLY A 180 14.24 9.89 -3.66
CA GLY A 180 13.47 11.07 -4.05
C GLY A 180 12.49 10.75 -5.17
N GLY A 181 11.31 10.25 -4.80
CA GLY A 181 10.21 10.10 -5.76
C GLY A 181 9.08 9.23 -5.27
N ILE A 182 8.04 9.15 -6.09
CA ILE A 182 6.88 8.31 -5.88
C ILE A 182 6.73 7.44 -7.12
N LEU A 183 6.67 6.13 -6.93
CA LEU A 183 6.32 5.19 -8.00
C LEU A 183 4.81 5.13 -8.12
N ILE A 184 4.32 5.26 -9.35
CA ILE A 184 2.92 5.08 -9.72
C ILE A 184 2.85 3.96 -10.75
N ALA A 185 1.96 3.00 -10.53
CA ALA A 185 1.80 1.85 -11.39
C ALA A 185 0.37 1.74 -11.93
N GLY A 186 0.27 1.42 -13.22
CA GLY A 186 -1.00 1.14 -13.88
C GLY A 186 -0.84 0.30 -15.13
N LYS A 187 -1.88 0.27 -15.95
CA LYS A 187 -1.93 -0.49 -17.21
C LYS A 187 -0.81 -0.10 -18.18
N ASN A 188 -0.37 1.15 -18.15
CA ASN A 188 0.69 1.69 -19.01
C ASN A 188 2.09 1.60 -18.39
N GLY A 189 2.26 0.87 -17.28
CA GLY A 189 3.57 0.60 -16.70
C GLY A 189 3.81 1.30 -15.37
N VAL A 190 5.08 1.54 -15.05
CA VAL A 190 5.56 2.19 -13.83
C VAL A 190 6.23 3.50 -14.17
N HIS A 191 5.74 4.57 -13.56
CA HIS A 191 6.30 5.92 -13.68
C HIS A 191 6.82 6.38 -12.32
N ARG A 192 7.99 7.02 -12.31
CA ARG A 192 8.54 7.69 -11.13
C ARG A 192 8.31 9.18 -11.24
N LEU A 193 7.65 9.72 -10.22
CA LEU A 193 7.32 11.13 -10.07
C LEU A 193 8.33 11.75 -9.09
N VAL A 194 9.13 12.71 -9.53
CA VAL A 194 10.13 13.39 -8.68
C VAL A 194 9.62 14.78 -8.33
N PRO A 195 9.49 15.11 -7.04
CA PRO A 195 9.03 16.43 -6.63
C PRO A 195 10.05 17.52 -7.01
N PRO A 196 9.59 18.72 -7.40
CA PRO A 196 10.48 19.80 -7.77
C PRO A 196 11.26 20.32 -6.56
N ALA A 197 12.54 20.61 -6.76
CA ALA A 197 13.40 21.20 -5.74
C ALA A 197 12.99 22.65 -5.40
N VAL A 198 12.41 23.37 -6.36
CA VAL A 198 11.91 24.74 -6.22
C VAL A 198 10.39 24.73 -6.21
N GLU A 199 9.79 25.56 -5.37
CA GLU A 199 8.33 25.69 -5.31
C GLU A 199 7.76 26.24 -6.64
N ASN A 200 6.67 25.65 -7.10
CA ASN A 200 5.98 25.95 -8.37
C ASN A 200 6.68 25.50 -9.67
N ASP A 201 7.83 24.84 -9.60
CA ASP A 201 8.40 24.14 -10.76
C ASP A 201 7.60 22.86 -11.07
N GLU A 202 7.79 22.33 -12.28
CA GLU A 202 7.11 21.10 -12.73
C GLU A 202 7.71 19.85 -12.08
N TRP A 203 6.86 18.85 -11.85
CA TRP A 203 7.31 17.52 -11.45
C TRP A 203 8.00 16.82 -12.62
N GLU A 204 9.09 16.13 -12.35
CA GLU A 204 9.71 15.26 -13.35
C GLU A 204 8.97 13.92 -13.38
N ILE A 205 8.53 13.50 -14.57
CA ILE A 205 7.84 12.23 -14.79
C ILE A 205 8.74 11.32 -15.62
N ILE A 206 9.19 10.21 -15.03
CA ILE A 206 10.12 9.28 -15.66
C ILE A 206 9.41 7.95 -15.87
N GLU A 207 9.31 7.50 -17.11
CA GLU A 207 8.84 6.14 -17.43
C GLU A 207 9.96 5.13 -17.14
N GLU A 208 9.75 4.25 -16.16
CA GLU A 208 10.78 3.29 -15.72
C GLU A 208 10.54 1.89 -16.33
N ILE A 209 9.28 1.45 -16.37
CA ILE A 209 8.86 0.14 -16.90
C ILE A 209 7.58 0.33 -17.74
N THR A 210 7.48 -0.31 -18.90
CA THR A 210 6.31 -0.20 -19.80
C THR A 210 5.35 -1.40 -19.71
N ASP A 211 5.75 -2.48 -19.03
CA ASP A 211 4.90 -3.65 -18.83
C ASP A 211 3.71 -3.31 -17.90
N PRO A 212 2.46 -3.68 -18.27
CA PRO A 212 1.28 -3.40 -17.44
C PRO A 212 1.44 -3.90 -16.01
N THR A 213 1.34 -3.01 -15.03
CA THR A 213 1.68 -3.30 -13.63
C THR A 213 0.61 -2.77 -12.70
N SER A 214 0.05 -3.59 -11.81
CA SER A 214 -0.96 -3.10 -10.84
C SER A 214 -0.32 -2.45 -9.63
N ASP A 215 0.78 -3.00 -9.11
CA ASP A 215 1.50 -2.43 -7.97
C ASP A 215 3.00 -2.65 -8.17
N CYS A 216 3.79 -1.70 -7.65
CA CYS A 216 5.25 -1.70 -7.74
C CYS A 216 5.83 -1.19 -6.42
N VAL A 217 6.79 -1.93 -5.86
CA VAL A 217 7.57 -1.53 -4.68
C VAL A 217 9.06 -1.62 -5.01
N ALA A 218 9.90 -0.93 -4.23
CA ALA A 218 11.33 -0.83 -4.50
C ALA A 218 12.15 -1.26 -3.29
N VAL A 219 13.17 -2.09 -3.52
CA VAL A 219 14.11 -2.58 -2.51
C VAL A 219 15.46 -2.77 -3.18
N ASP A 220 16.54 -2.42 -2.48
CA ASP A 220 17.91 -2.75 -2.87
C ASP A 220 18.16 -4.19 -2.39
N ILE A 221 17.70 -5.16 -3.19
CA ILE A 221 17.60 -6.56 -2.74
C ILE A 221 18.98 -7.24 -2.70
N ASP A 222 19.91 -6.80 -3.57
CA ASP A 222 21.27 -7.34 -3.63
C ASP A 222 22.31 -6.49 -2.88
N GLY A 223 21.92 -5.32 -2.37
CA GLY A 223 22.75 -4.46 -1.53
C GLY A 223 23.81 -3.69 -2.30
N ASP A 224 23.62 -3.47 -3.60
CA ASP A 224 24.56 -2.71 -4.44
C ASP A 224 24.32 -1.19 -4.42
N GLY A 225 23.25 -0.74 -3.74
CA GLY A 225 22.87 0.66 -3.58
C GLY A 225 21.87 1.17 -4.60
N GLU A 226 21.52 0.37 -5.62
CA GLU A 226 20.46 0.66 -6.57
C GLU A 226 19.19 -0.11 -6.19
N PHE A 227 18.01 0.45 -6.48
CA PHE A 227 16.76 -0.24 -6.17
C PHE A 227 16.33 -1.18 -7.30
N GLU A 228 16.00 -2.41 -6.93
CA GLU A 228 15.19 -3.31 -7.74
C GLU A 228 13.70 -3.05 -7.52
N TYR A 229 12.91 -3.23 -8.57
CA TYR A 229 11.47 -3.06 -8.54
C TYR A 229 10.76 -4.41 -8.56
N GLY A 230 10.04 -4.71 -7.48
CA GLY A 230 9.10 -5.81 -7.39
C GLY A 230 7.75 -5.38 -7.96
N THR A 231 7.24 -6.09 -8.97
CA THR A 231 6.00 -5.76 -9.68
C THR A 231 5.01 -6.91 -9.69
N ILE A 232 3.72 -6.59 -9.69
CA ILE A 232 2.64 -7.53 -10.05
C ILE A 232 2.24 -7.27 -11.50
N THR A 233 2.46 -8.27 -12.35
CA THR A 233 2.30 -8.17 -13.81
C THR A 233 1.62 -9.45 -14.35
N PRO A 234 0.80 -9.36 -15.42
CA PRO A 234 0.12 -8.15 -15.87
C PRO A 234 -0.72 -7.53 -14.74
N PHE A 235 -1.49 -6.47 -15.02
CA PHE A 235 -2.36 -5.83 -14.03
C PHE A 235 -3.23 -6.84 -13.25
N HIS A 236 -3.04 -6.99 -11.93
CA HIS A 236 -3.65 -8.04 -11.09
C HIS A 236 -3.48 -9.47 -11.63
N GLY A 237 -2.33 -9.71 -12.26
CA GLY A 237 -2.02 -10.92 -12.99
C GLY A 237 -1.49 -12.05 -12.12
N GLU A 238 -0.71 -12.91 -12.77
CA GLU A 238 -0.16 -14.14 -12.22
C GLU A 238 1.33 -14.05 -11.90
N ASP A 239 2.04 -13.03 -12.40
CA ASP A 239 3.48 -12.93 -12.19
C ASP A 239 3.82 -11.89 -11.11
N PHE A 240 4.69 -12.31 -10.19
CA PHE A 240 5.55 -11.38 -9.48
C PHE A 240 6.92 -11.34 -10.16
N ASN A 241 7.38 -10.17 -10.54
CA ASN A 241 8.66 -9.99 -11.22
C ASN A 241 9.56 -9.04 -10.44
N ILE A 242 10.87 -9.23 -10.55
CA ILE A 242 11.87 -8.28 -10.06
C ILE A 242 12.65 -7.73 -11.25
N TYR A 243 12.71 -6.41 -11.35
CA TYR A 243 13.45 -5.68 -12.38
C TYR A 243 14.65 -4.98 -11.76
N LYS A 244 15.82 -5.08 -12.40
CA LYS A 244 17.05 -4.36 -12.04
C LYS A 244 17.45 -3.42 -13.18
N LYS A 245 18.02 -2.27 -12.83
CA LYS A 245 18.53 -1.32 -13.83
C LYS A 245 19.86 -1.80 -14.40
N ILE A 246 19.89 -2.13 -15.68
CA ILE A 246 21.09 -2.62 -16.40
C ILE A 246 21.23 -1.80 -17.68
N ASP A 247 22.37 -1.14 -17.84
CA ASP A 247 22.64 -0.20 -18.95
C ASP A 247 21.61 0.94 -19.03
N GLY A 248 21.17 1.43 -17.86
CA GLY A 248 20.20 2.53 -17.76
C GLY A 248 18.74 2.15 -18.01
N LYS A 249 18.42 0.86 -18.21
CA LYS A 249 17.05 0.38 -18.40
C LYS A 249 16.72 -0.73 -17.41
N PHE A 250 15.48 -0.74 -16.91
CA PHE A 250 14.99 -1.85 -16.11
C PHE A 250 14.85 -3.11 -16.97
N LYS A 251 15.55 -4.17 -16.56
CA LYS A 251 15.47 -5.50 -17.15
C LYS A 251 14.97 -6.47 -16.07
N LYS A 252 14.04 -7.33 -16.45
CA LYS A 252 13.54 -8.40 -15.59
C LYS A 252 14.68 -9.39 -15.29
N ILE A 253 14.97 -9.59 -14.00
CA ILE A 253 16.01 -10.52 -13.53
C ILE A 253 15.43 -11.74 -12.82
N TYR A 254 14.18 -11.69 -12.38
CA TYR A 254 13.50 -12.78 -11.71
C TYR A 254 11.99 -12.74 -11.96
N THR A 255 11.39 -13.93 -12.05
CA THR A 255 9.95 -14.14 -12.01
C THR A 255 9.71 -15.23 -10.98
N LEU A 256 8.79 -14.99 -10.06
CA LEU A 256 8.41 -15.95 -9.03
C LEU A 256 7.93 -17.26 -9.70
N PRO A 257 8.55 -18.41 -9.42
CA PRO A 257 8.12 -19.67 -10.01
C PRO A 257 6.78 -20.13 -9.42
N GLY A 258 6.06 -20.97 -10.17
CA GLY A 258 4.80 -21.58 -9.73
C GLY A 258 3.60 -21.18 -10.58
N THR A 259 2.40 -21.42 -10.06
CA THR A 259 1.14 -21.03 -10.70
C THR A 259 0.34 -20.21 -9.72
N HIS A 260 0.42 -18.89 -9.90
CA HIS A 260 -0.26 -17.93 -9.04
C HIS A 260 -1.38 -17.25 -9.81
N LYS A 261 -2.34 -16.65 -9.12
CA LYS A 261 -3.40 -15.86 -9.77
C LYS A 261 -3.85 -14.72 -8.88
N PHE A 262 -4.15 -13.60 -9.53
CA PHE A 262 -4.71 -12.42 -8.88
C PHE A 262 -3.77 -11.86 -7.81
N GLY A 263 -2.56 -11.48 -8.23
CA GLY A 263 -1.60 -10.77 -7.38
C GLY A 263 -2.19 -9.45 -6.91
N HIS A 264 -2.03 -9.15 -5.61
CA HIS A 264 -2.72 -8.02 -5.01
C HIS A 264 -2.02 -7.42 -3.79
N ALA A 265 -1.52 -8.26 -2.88
CA ALA A 265 -0.75 -7.79 -1.75
C ALA A 265 0.72 -7.69 -2.16
N ILE A 266 1.37 -6.55 -1.91
CA ILE A 266 2.79 -6.37 -2.15
C ILE A 266 3.38 -5.45 -1.08
N TRP A 267 4.59 -5.77 -0.64
CA TRP A 267 5.38 -4.96 0.25
C TRP A 267 6.86 -5.11 -0.10
N GLY A 268 7.64 -4.05 0.09
CA GLY A 268 9.09 -4.06 -0.08
C GLY A 268 9.74 -3.23 1.02
N GLY A 269 10.79 -3.75 1.61
CA GLY A 269 11.55 -3.06 2.64
C GLY A 269 12.56 -3.96 3.32
N ILE A 270 12.86 -3.66 4.58
CA ILE A 270 13.74 -4.46 5.42
C ILE A 270 12.90 -5.39 6.29
N PHE A 271 13.10 -6.70 6.17
CA PHE A 271 12.49 -7.73 6.99
C PHE A 271 13.58 -8.50 7.75
N ASN A 272 13.51 -8.50 9.08
CA ASN A 272 14.50 -9.10 9.98
C ASN A 272 15.95 -8.69 9.64
N GLY A 273 16.14 -7.42 9.30
CA GLY A 273 17.45 -6.85 8.96
C GLY A 273 17.94 -7.15 7.55
N LYS A 274 17.15 -7.80 6.70
CA LYS A 274 17.48 -8.07 5.29
C LYS A 274 16.51 -7.37 4.34
N PRO A 275 17.00 -6.85 3.20
CA PRO A 275 16.14 -6.41 2.10
C PRO A 275 15.26 -7.57 1.59
N ALA A 276 13.96 -7.35 1.47
CA ALA A 276 13.02 -8.36 0.99
C ALA A 276 11.77 -7.78 0.35
N PHE A 277 11.14 -8.57 -0.51
CA PHE A 277 9.79 -8.36 -0.98
C PHE A 277 8.84 -9.37 -0.33
N ILE A 278 7.58 -8.97 -0.16
CA ILE A 278 6.49 -9.88 0.18
C ILE A 278 5.41 -9.68 -0.88
N VAL A 279 4.91 -10.77 -1.44
CA VAL A 279 3.82 -10.76 -2.43
C VAL A 279 2.74 -11.75 -2.05
N GLY A 280 1.49 -11.39 -2.31
CA GLY A 280 0.34 -12.22 -2.02
C GLY A 280 -0.69 -12.25 -3.14
N PHE A 281 -1.31 -13.42 -3.28
CA PHE A 281 -2.24 -13.77 -4.35
C PHE A 281 -3.61 -14.10 -3.79
N ARG A 282 -4.67 -13.75 -4.53
CA ARG A 282 -6.06 -13.92 -4.07
C ARG A 282 -6.81 -15.09 -4.70
N ASP A 283 -6.20 -15.75 -5.68
CA ASP A 283 -6.72 -16.98 -6.29
C ASP A 283 -5.60 -18.02 -6.50
N ALA A 284 -5.92 -19.16 -7.12
CA ALA A 284 -5.07 -20.36 -7.13
C ALA A 284 -4.79 -20.84 -5.70
N GLY A 285 -3.53 -20.92 -5.27
CA GLY A 285 -3.15 -21.32 -3.91
C GLY A 285 -3.38 -20.24 -2.86
N LYS A 286 -3.71 -19.00 -3.26
CA LYS A 286 -4.00 -17.87 -2.37
C LYS A 286 -2.87 -17.61 -1.38
N GLU A 287 -1.66 -17.66 -1.91
CA GLU A 287 -0.41 -17.67 -1.17
C GLU A 287 -0.03 -16.27 -0.68
N LEU A 288 0.78 -16.25 0.39
CA LEU A 288 1.61 -15.13 0.82
C LEU A 288 3.06 -15.62 0.83
N ILE A 289 3.95 -14.93 0.13
CA ILE A 289 5.30 -15.40 -0.17
C ILE A 289 6.30 -14.28 0.12
N LEU A 290 7.35 -14.61 0.87
CA LEU A 290 8.54 -13.78 1.04
C LEU A 290 9.52 -14.08 -0.10
N VAL A 291 10.12 -13.05 -0.68
CA VAL A 291 11.19 -13.17 -1.67
C VAL A 291 12.40 -12.38 -1.17
N GLU A 292 13.51 -13.07 -0.97
CA GLU A 292 14.76 -12.48 -0.49
C GLU A 292 15.95 -12.94 -1.33
N GLN A 293 17.04 -12.18 -1.29
CA GLN A 293 18.30 -12.63 -1.87
C GLN A 293 19.14 -13.36 -0.82
N ASN A 294 19.62 -14.53 -1.22
CA ASN A 294 20.55 -15.33 -0.47
C ASN A 294 21.80 -15.57 -1.34
N GLU A 295 22.92 -14.98 -0.94
CA GLU A 295 24.14 -14.92 -1.76
C GLU A 295 23.87 -14.28 -3.13
N GLU A 296 24.04 -15.02 -4.23
CA GLU A 296 23.81 -14.56 -5.61
C GLU A 296 22.45 -15.01 -6.16
N LYS A 297 21.58 -15.60 -5.33
CA LYS A 297 20.32 -16.20 -5.78
C LYS A 297 19.13 -15.57 -5.06
N ILE A 298 18.11 -15.22 -5.84
CA ILE A 298 16.81 -14.83 -5.32
C ILE A 298 16.01 -16.10 -4.99
N GLU A 299 15.56 -16.20 -3.75
CA GLU A 299 14.81 -17.33 -3.21
C GLU A 299 13.43 -16.88 -2.71
N ASP A 300 12.46 -17.78 -2.81
CA ASP A 300 11.11 -17.60 -2.31
C ASP A 300 10.80 -18.53 -1.13
N HIS A 301 10.01 -18.02 -0.19
CA HIS A 301 9.57 -18.74 0.99
C HIS A 301 8.07 -18.54 1.20
N LEU A 302 7.33 -19.64 1.22
CA LEU A 302 5.91 -19.62 1.55
C LEU A 302 5.72 -19.19 3.01
N ILE A 303 4.96 -18.12 3.22
CA ILE A 303 4.53 -17.67 4.55
C ILE A 303 3.23 -18.38 4.93
N ASP A 304 2.23 -18.33 4.04
CA ASP A 304 0.96 -19.05 4.23
C ASP A 304 0.24 -19.28 2.88
N ALA A 305 -0.79 -20.12 2.88
CA ALA A 305 -1.62 -20.44 1.72
C ALA A 305 -3.11 -20.57 2.10
N ASN A 306 -3.98 -20.51 1.09
CA ASN A 306 -5.44 -20.63 1.20
C ASN A 306 -6.16 -19.47 1.90
N LEU A 307 -5.47 -18.34 2.17
CA LEU A 307 -6.06 -17.21 2.90
C LEU A 307 -6.42 -16.01 2.01
N GLY A 308 -5.64 -15.76 0.96
CA GLY A 308 -5.96 -14.75 -0.06
C GLY A 308 -5.80 -13.31 0.42
N PRO A 309 -4.58 -12.85 0.68
CA PRO A 309 -4.29 -11.48 1.13
C PRO A 309 -4.64 -10.44 0.05
N ALA A 310 -5.39 -9.41 0.43
CA ALA A 310 -5.59 -8.20 -0.37
C ALA A 310 -4.53 -7.14 -0.07
N ASN A 311 -3.96 -7.12 1.13
CA ASN A 311 -2.90 -6.19 1.48
C ASN A 311 -1.98 -6.80 2.53
N VAL A 312 -0.74 -6.32 2.58
CA VAL A 312 0.26 -6.75 3.55
C VAL A 312 1.11 -5.56 3.95
N THR A 313 1.45 -5.50 5.23
CA THR A 313 2.45 -4.57 5.75
C THR A 313 3.38 -5.31 6.72
N VAL A 314 4.50 -4.68 7.07
CA VAL A 314 5.46 -5.22 8.04
C VAL A 314 5.66 -4.21 9.15
N ILE A 315 5.60 -4.68 10.40
CA ILE A 315 5.84 -3.87 11.60
C ILE A 315 7.12 -4.36 12.29
N PRO A 316 8.11 -3.46 12.51
CA PRO A 316 9.28 -3.80 13.31
C PRO A 316 8.91 -4.18 14.73
N HIS A 317 9.48 -5.27 15.24
CA HIS A 317 9.16 -5.75 16.58
C HIS A 317 10.37 -6.42 17.26
N LYS A 318 10.42 -6.31 18.59
CA LYS A 318 11.57 -6.72 19.43
C LYS A 318 11.93 -8.21 19.34
N GLN A 319 11.00 -9.06 18.90
CA GLN A 319 11.20 -10.51 18.74
C GLN A 319 11.41 -10.93 17.27
N GLY A 320 11.58 -9.96 16.37
CA GLY A 320 11.53 -10.15 14.92
C GLY A 320 10.31 -9.44 14.34
N ASP A 321 10.44 -9.00 13.11
CA ASP A 321 9.44 -8.22 12.39
C ASP A 321 8.15 -9.03 12.17
N LEU A 322 7.02 -8.34 12.24
CA LEU A 322 5.70 -8.93 12.09
C LEU A 322 5.15 -8.69 10.70
N ILE A 323 4.81 -9.75 9.99
CA ILE A 323 4.10 -9.68 8.70
C ILE A 323 2.60 -9.64 8.99
N CYS A 324 1.92 -8.59 8.53
CA CYS A 324 0.52 -8.32 8.87
C CYS A 324 -0.32 -8.33 7.59
N ALA A 325 -1.10 -9.39 7.38
CA ALA A 325 -1.86 -9.62 6.15
C ALA A 325 -3.37 -9.45 6.35
N ALA A 326 -4.00 -8.68 5.47
CA ALA A 326 -5.45 -8.56 5.36
C ALA A 326 -5.98 -9.65 4.40
N ASN A 327 -6.39 -10.80 4.95
CA ASN A 327 -6.84 -11.97 4.17
C ASN A 327 -8.31 -11.85 3.76
N ARG A 328 -8.53 -11.09 2.70
CA ARG A 328 -9.87 -10.76 2.21
C ARG A 328 -10.72 -11.98 1.84
N GLN A 329 -10.12 -13.04 1.30
CA GLN A 329 -10.88 -14.21 0.85
C GLN A 329 -11.39 -15.10 2.00
N THR A 330 -10.88 -14.88 3.22
CA THR A 330 -11.32 -15.60 4.42
C THR A 330 -11.95 -14.67 5.46
N ASP A 331 -11.97 -13.35 5.21
CA ASP A 331 -12.46 -12.30 6.12
C ASP A 331 -11.71 -12.28 7.46
N ARG A 332 -10.37 -12.37 7.42
CA ARG A 332 -9.52 -12.43 8.62
C ARG A 332 -8.26 -11.63 8.40
N TYR A 333 -7.73 -11.01 9.44
CA TYR A 333 -6.34 -10.58 9.39
C TYR A 333 -5.48 -11.52 10.22
N THR A 334 -4.26 -11.74 9.73
CA THR A 334 -3.33 -12.70 10.30
C THR A 334 -1.97 -12.02 10.43
N VAL A 335 -1.35 -12.18 11.60
CA VAL A 335 -0.03 -11.66 11.93
C VAL A 335 0.91 -12.84 12.07
N TYR A 336 2.02 -12.79 11.33
CA TYR A 336 3.05 -13.83 11.30
C TYR A 336 4.36 -13.31 11.85
N CYS A 337 5.16 -14.23 12.36
CA CYS A 337 6.57 -14.00 12.68
C CYS A 337 7.40 -15.13 12.07
N ALA A 338 8.62 -14.81 11.66
CA ALA A 338 9.62 -15.81 11.31
C ALA A 338 9.97 -16.69 12.53
N GLU A 339 10.27 -17.97 12.30
CA GLU A 339 10.75 -18.90 13.33
C GLU A 339 12.27 -18.98 13.44
#